data_AF-A0A932P3R4-F1
#
_entry.id   AF-A0A932P3R4-F1
#
_cell.length_a   1.000
_cell.length_b   1.000
_cell.length_c   1.000
_cell.angle_alpha   90.00
_cell.angle_beta   90.00
_cell.angle_gamma   90.00
#
_symmetry.space_group_name_H-M   'P 1'
#
loop_
_entity.id
_entity.type
_entity.pdbx_description
1 polymer ?
#
loop_
_entity_poly.entity_id
_entity_poly.type
_entity_poly.pdbx_seq_one_letter_code
_entity_poly.pdbx_strand_id
1 'polypeptide(L)'
;MARTEGPAVREPNPLGLFMGMVTALTYSAFLLVLKSLLAAEIDLPSILFWTALIAALLLLLPAAWERNNPLDEPPAALGWLVLHAFLSSVLGWWLIARGMERLPVWTASTLLLVQPVMTFAEGWAVLGQAVTPAQVLGVVLALAGIRLANTPEARG
;
A
#
# COMPACT_ATOMS: atom_id res chain seq x y z
N MET A 1 -15.77 17.97 -35.42
CA MET A 1 -15.51 16.54 -35.13
C MET A 1 -14.20 16.43 -34.36
N ALA A 2 -14.27 16.50 -33.02
CA ALA A 2 -13.11 16.28 -32.16
C ALA A 2 -13.06 14.80 -31.77
N ARG A 3 -11.95 14.14 -32.08
CA ARG A 3 -11.70 12.74 -31.77
C ARG A 3 -11.50 12.66 -30.24
N THR A 4 -12.48 12.15 -29.52
CA THR A 4 -12.34 11.82 -28.10
C THR A 4 -11.40 10.62 -28.03
N GLU A 5 -10.11 10.87 -27.84
CA GLU A 5 -9.17 9.80 -27.52
C GLU A 5 -9.53 9.30 -26.12
N GLY A 6 -10.21 8.16 -26.06
CA GLY A 6 -10.43 7.45 -24.80
C GLY A 6 -9.07 7.16 -24.15
N PRO A 7 -8.99 7.09 -22.81
CA PRO A 7 -7.71 6.95 -22.12
C PRO A 7 -7.00 5.70 -22.65
N ALA A 8 -5.77 5.89 -23.14
CA ALA A 8 -5.01 4.85 -23.81
C ALA A 8 -4.82 3.63 -22.89
N VAL A 9 -5.31 2.47 -23.32
CA VAL A 9 -5.09 1.20 -22.62
C VAL A 9 -3.60 0.86 -22.76
N ARG A 10 -2.85 1.02 -21.67
CA ARG A 10 -1.43 0.66 -21.61
C ARG A 10 -1.31 -0.84 -21.38
N GLU A 11 -0.46 -1.50 -22.17
CA GLU A 11 -0.15 -2.91 -21.94
C GLU A 11 0.53 -3.11 -20.58
N PRO A 12 0.31 -4.27 -19.92
CA PRO A 12 0.89 -4.54 -18.61
C PRO A 12 2.43 -4.50 -18.67
N ASN A 13 3.05 -3.67 -17.83
CA ASN A 13 4.50 -3.65 -17.71
C ASN A 13 4.98 -4.87 -16.88
N PRO A 14 5.77 -5.79 -17.45
CA PRO A 14 6.21 -7.00 -16.75
C PRO A 14 7.07 -6.69 -15.51
N LEU A 15 7.85 -5.60 -15.54
CA LEU A 15 8.63 -5.16 -14.38
C LEU A 15 7.70 -4.71 -13.25
N GLY A 16 6.62 -4.00 -13.57
CA GLY A 16 5.62 -3.58 -12.58
C GLY A 16 4.90 -4.77 -11.95
N LEU A 17 4.58 -5.81 -12.74
CA LEU A 17 3.97 -7.04 -12.23
C LEU A 17 4.93 -7.77 -11.28
N PHE A 18 6.20 -7.90 -11.66
CA PHE A 18 7.24 -8.50 -10.82
C PHE A 18 7.42 -7.74 -9.51
N MET A 19 7.54 -6.40 -9.57
CA MET A 19 7.62 -5.55 -8.38
C MET A 19 6.40 -5.72 -7.48
N GLY A 20 5.19 -5.79 -8.05
CA GLY A 20 3.97 -6.06 -7.29
C GLY A 20 4.00 -7.39 -6.53
N MET A 21 4.52 -8.47 -7.16
CA MET A 21 4.69 -9.76 -6.48
C MET A 21 5.71 -9.68 -5.34
N VAL A 22 6.86 -9.02 -5.57
CA VAL A 22 7.88 -8.80 -4.54
C VAL A 22 7.31 -7.98 -3.37
N THR A 23 6.52 -6.95 -3.65
CA THR A 23 5.81 -6.17 -2.65
C THR A 23 4.86 -7.05 -1.83
N ALA A 24 4.05 -7.89 -2.47
CA ALA A 24 3.12 -8.78 -1.76
C ALA A 24 3.83 -9.75 -0.81
N LEU A 25 4.94 -10.36 -1.26
CA LEU A 25 5.75 -11.26 -0.44
C LEU A 25 6.39 -10.53 0.75
N THR A 26 7.02 -9.39 0.47
CA THR A 26 7.71 -8.59 1.50
C THR A 26 6.73 -8.03 2.53
N TYR A 27 5.56 -7.57 2.08
CA TYR A 27 4.51 -7.07 2.97
C TYR A 27 3.94 -8.18 3.86
N SER A 28 3.74 -9.39 3.30
CA SER A 28 3.30 -10.55 4.08
C SER A 28 4.32 -10.91 5.17
N ALA A 29 5.61 -10.93 4.83
CA ALA A 29 6.68 -11.14 5.80
C ALA A 29 6.72 -10.05 6.88
N PHE A 30 6.57 -8.78 6.49
CA PHE A 30 6.47 -7.66 7.42
C PHE A 30 5.32 -7.83 8.41
N LEU A 31 4.12 -8.21 7.97
CA LEU A 31 2.98 -8.44 8.87
C LEU A 31 3.24 -9.57 9.88
N LEU A 32 3.90 -10.65 9.46
CA LEU A 32 4.27 -11.75 10.35
C LEU A 32 5.29 -11.32 11.41
N VAL A 33 6.30 -10.55 11.01
CA VAL A 33 7.31 -10.01 11.92
C VAL A 33 6.67 -8.99 12.87
N LEU A 34 5.85 -8.06 12.37
CA LEU A 34 5.12 -7.09 13.18
C LEU A 34 4.27 -7.79 14.24
N LYS A 35 3.49 -8.81 13.85
CA LYS A 35 2.69 -9.60 14.80
C LYS A 35 3.56 -10.29 15.86
N SER A 36 4.71 -10.82 15.46
CA SER A 36 5.66 -11.48 16.38
C SER A 36 6.28 -10.49 17.37
N LEU A 37 6.65 -9.29 16.93
CA LEU A 37 7.19 -8.23 17.80
C LEU A 37 6.14 -7.70 18.77
N LEU A 38 4.90 -7.51 18.32
CA LEU A 38 3.78 -7.13 19.19
C LEU A 38 3.47 -8.21 20.23
N ALA A 39 3.55 -9.49 19.86
CA ALA A 39 3.37 -10.62 20.78
C ALA A 39 4.51 -10.73 21.81
N ALA A 40 5.70 -10.19 21.49
CA ALA A 40 6.82 -10.05 22.42
C ALA A 40 6.73 -8.79 23.30
N GLU A 41 5.57 -8.12 23.32
CA GLU A 41 5.29 -6.92 24.12
C GLU A 41 6.23 -5.73 23.81
N ILE A 42 6.77 -5.68 22.59
CA ILE A 42 7.55 -4.52 22.15
C ILE A 42 6.61 -3.37 21.81
N ASP A 43 6.91 -2.19 22.37
CA ASP A 43 6.12 -0.98 22.16
C ASP A 43 5.92 -0.65 20.68
N LEU A 44 4.65 -0.54 20.28
CA LEU A 44 4.27 -0.23 18.91
C LEU A 44 4.94 1.06 18.34
N PRO A 45 5.06 2.17 19.09
CA PRO A 45 5.80 3.35 18.60
C PRO A 45 7.25 3.06 18.27
N SER A 46 7.90 2.18 19.03
CA SER A 46 9.29 1.77 18.82
C SER A 46 9.43 0.94 17.54
N ILE A 47 8.50 0.00 17.31
CA ILE A 47 8.45 -0.78 16.06
C ILE A 47 8.27 0.13 14.84
N LEU A 48 7.32 1.07 14.89
CA LEU A 48 7.05 1.99 13.80
C LEU A 48 8.24 2.93 13.53
N PHE A 49 8.89 3.42 14.59
CA PHE A 49 10.09 4.26 14.47
C PHE A 49 11.22 3.54 13.73
N TRP A 50 11.58 2.33 14.17
CA TRP A 50 12.67 1.57 13.55
C TRP A 50 12.32 1.13 12.13
N THR A 51 11.07 0.74 11.88
CA THR A 51 10.59 0.41 10.52
C THR A 51 10.73 1.61 9.59
N ALA A 52 10.27 2.78 10.02
CA ALA A 52 10.35 4.02 9.24
C ALA A 52 11.81 4.46 9.00
N LEU A 53 12.66 4.36 10.02
CA LEU A 53 14.08 4.72 9.91
C LEU A 53 14.81 3.81 8.92
N ILE A 54 14.63 2.48 9.03
CA ILE A 54 15.25 1.52 8.12
C ILE A 54 14.74 1.72 6.70
N ALA A 55 13.42 1.90 6.52
CA ALA A 55 12.84 2.17 5.21
C ALA A 55 13.41 3.46 4.59
N ALA A 56 13.53 4.54 5.38
CA ALA A 56 14.12 5.80 4.93
C ALA A 56 15.58 5.62 4.49
N LEU A 57 16.39 4.88 5.26
CA LEU A 57 17.78 4.59 4.91
C LEU A 57 17.90 3.74 3.64
N LEU A 58 17.04 2.72 3.47
CA LEU A 58 17.03 1.89 2.27
C LEU A 58 16.62 2.68 1.02
N LEU A 59 15.71 3.65 1.16
CA LEU A 59 15.31 4.54 0.07
C LEU A 59 16.42 5.49 -0.38
N LEU A 60 17.49 5.70 0.43
CA LEU A 60 18.65 6.45 -0.02
C LEU A 60 19.43 5.73 -1.14
N LEU A 61 19.34 4.40 -1.24
CA LEU A 61 20.02 3.62 -2.26
C LEU A 61 19.53 3.94 -3.69
N PRO A 62 18.21 3.83 -4.01
CA PRO A 62 17.71 4.26 -5.31
C PRO A 62 17.82 5.77 -5.50
N ALA A 63 17.63 6.57 -4.45
CA ALA A 63 17.77 8.03 -4.54
C ALA A 63 19.20 8.46 -4.94
N ALA A 64 20.23 7.69 -4.57
CA ALA A 64 21.61 7.96 -4.99
C ALA A 64 21.84 7.71 -6.50
N TRP A 65 20.99 6.91 -7.16
CA TRP A 65 21.06 6.63 -8.59
C TRP A 65 20.15 7.55 -9.42
N GLU A 66 19.10 8.10 -8.80
CA GLU A 66 18.21 9.06 -9.43
C GLU A 66 18.92 10.40 -9.64
N ARG A 67 18.81 10.95 -10.86
CA ARG A 67 19.39 12.26 -11.19
C ARG A 67 18.53 13.44 -10.76
N ASN A 68 17.32 13.19 -10.25
CA ASN A 68 16.41 14.21 -9.78
C ASN A 68 16.56 14.37 -8.27
N ASN A 69 17.04 15.52 -7.82
CA ASN A 69 17.07 15.82 -6.40
C ASN A 69 15.71 16.42 -6.00
N PRO A 70 14.92 15.78 -5.13
CA PRO A 70 13.63 16.32 -4.69
C PRO A 70 13.76 17.67 -3.99
N LEU A 71 14.96 18.05 -3.51
CA LEU A 71 15.24 19.36 -2.92
C LEU A 71 15.32 20.50 -3.95
N ASP A 72 15.38 20.18 -5.24
CA ASP A 72 15.36 21.18 -6.32
C ASP A 72 13.93 21.68 -6.62
N GLU A 73 12.91 21.02 -6.07
CA GLU A 73 11.51 21.38 -6.24
C GLU A 73 11.13 22.65 -5.43
N PRO A 74 10.10 23.40 -5.87
CA PRO A 74 9.64 24.58 -5.15
C PRO A 74 9.25 24.27 -3.69
N PRO A 75 9.46 25.19 -2.74
CA PRO A 75 9.11 24.98 -1.33
C PRO A 75 7.65 24.56 -1.09
N ALA A 76 6.74 25.02 -1.95
CA ALA A 76 5.34 24.61 -1.91
C ALA A 76 5.15 23.11 -2.23
N ALA A 77 5.86 22.57 -3.22
CA ALA A 77 5.82 21.15 -3.57
C ALA A 77 6.44 20.29 -2.46
N LEU A 78 7.55 20.73 -1.87
CA LEU A 78 8.13 20.11 -0.67
C LEU A 78 7.15 20.09 0.50
N GLY A 79 6.40 21.18 0.72
CA GLY A 79 5.34 21.24 1.73
C GLY A 79 4.25 20.18 1.53
N TRP A 80 3.79 20.00 0.28
CA TRP A 80 2.83 18.95 -0.05
C TRP A 80 3.39 17.54 0.14
N LEU A 81 4.66 17.29 -0.22
CA LEU A 81 5.32 16.01 0.00
C LEU A 81 5.44 15.68 1.49
N VAL A 82 5.84 16.65 2.32
CA VAL A 82 5.90 16.49 3.78
C VAL A 82 4.52 16.22 4.37
N LEU A 83 3.50 16.97 3.94
CA LEU A 83 2.13 16.76 4.40
C LEU A 83 1.62 15.36 4.02
N HIS A 84 1.86 14.94 2.79
CA HIS A 84 1.48 13.61 2.31
C HIS A 84 2.19 12.50 3.09
N ALA A 85 3.50 12.63 3.31
CA ALA A 85 4.29 11.69 4.10
C ALA A 85 3.78 11.60 5.55
N PHE A 86 3.42 12.73 6.16
CA PHE A 86 2.89 12.74 7.52
C PHE A 86 1.51 12.07 7.62
N LEU A 87 0.58 12.42 6.73
CA LEU A 87 -0.78 11.85 6.73
C LEU A 87 -0.75 10.35 6.43
N SER A 88 -0.05 9.93 5.38
CA SER A 88 -0.05 8.55 4.91
C SER A 88 0.78 7.65 5.82
N SER A 89 2.01 8.06 6.14
CA SER A 89 2.96 7.19 6.82
C SER A 89 2.90 7.29 8.34
N VAL A 90 2.71 8.48 8.93
CA VAL A 90 2.72 8.62 10.40
C VAL A 90 1.33 8.42 10.96
N LEU A 91 0.36 9.24 10.52
CA LEU A 91 -1.01 9.18 11.03
C LEU A 91 -1.72 7.90 10.59
N GLY A 92 -1.56 7.49 9.32
CA GLY A 92 -2.13 6.27 8.76
C GLY A 92 -1.70 5.01 9.53
N TRP A 93 -0.40 4.79 9.68
CA TRP A 93 0.11 3.62 10.43
C TRP A 93 -0.23 3.66 11.90
N TRP A 94 -0.21 4.83 12.54
CA TRP A 94 -0.60 4.96 13.94
C TRP A 94 -2.07 4.58 14.16
N LEU A 95 -2.97 5.02 13.28
CA LEU A 95 -4.39 4.63 13.31
C LEU A 95 -4.59 3.14 13.06
N ILE A 96 -3.91 2.57 12.06
CA ILE A 96 -3.98 1.13 11.73
C ILE A 96 -3.53 0.30 12.93
N ALA A 97 -2.37 0.60 13.48
CA ALA A 97 -1.77 -0.21 14.52
C ALA A 97 -2.49 -0.06 15.87
N ARG A 98 -2.97 1.14 16.22
CA ARG A 98 -3.86 1.34 17.37
C ARG A 98 -5.22 0.66 17.20
N GLY A 99 -5.71 0.58 15.96
CA GLY A 99 -6.90 -0.22 15.63
C GLY A 99 -6.67 -1.72 15.86
N MET A 100 -5.51 -2.23 15.45
CA MET A 100 -5.15 -3.64 15.65
C MET A 100 -5.09 -4.06 17.12
N GLU A 101 -4.72 -3.17 18.05
CA GLU A 101 -4.73 -3.46 19.50
C GLU A 101 -6.13 -3.73 20.06
N ARG A 102 -7.21 -3.31 19.37
CA ARG A 102 -8.58 -3.32 19.93
C ARG A 102 -9.64 -3.97 19.06
N LEU A 103 -9.31 -4.40 17.84
CA LEU A 103 -10.29 -4.84 16.85
C LEU A 103 -10.25 -6.35 16.60
N PRO A 104 -11.40 -7.05 16.56
CA PRO A 104 -11.45 -8.47 16.25
C PRO A 104 -11.11 -8.74 14.76
N VAL A 105 -10.72 -9.99 14.45
CA VAL A 105 -10.19 -10.47 13.15
C VAL A 105 -10.99 -10.00 11.91
N TRP A 106 -12.32 -9.80 12.02
CA TRP A 106 -13.18 -9.35 10.92
C TRP A 106 -12.83 -7.95 10.39
N THR A 107 -12.26 -7.08 11.23
CA THR A 107 -11.88 -5.73 10.81
C THR A 107 -10.60 -5.75 10.00
N ALA A 108 -9.67 -6.67 10.28
CA ALA A 108 -8.47 -6.88 9.46
C ALA A 108 -8.85 -7.33 8.04
N SER A 109 -9.79 -8.26 7.90
CA SER A 109 -10.30 -8.69 6.59
C SER A 109 -11.01 -7.57 5.84
N THR A 110 -11.75 -6.69 6.55
CA THR A 110 -12.38 -5.51 5.95
C THR A 110 -11.33 -4.51 5.47
N LEU A 111 -10.28 -4.28 6.27
CA LEU A 111 -9.16 -3.40 5.90
C LEU A 111 -8.42 -3.91 4.65
N LEU A 112 -8.19 -5.22 4.58
CA LEU A 112 -7.58 -5.92 3.44
C LEU A 112 -8.40 -5.81 2.15
N LEU A 113 -9.73 -5.72 2.25
CA LEU A 113 -10.62 -5.51 1.09
C LEU A 113 -10.75 -4.03 0.72
N VAL A 114 -10.73 -3.14 1.71
CA VAL A 114 -10.84 -1.69 1.48
C VAL A 114 -9.62 -1.15 0.75
N GLN A 115 -8.40 -1.57 1.12
CA GLN A 115 -7.17 -1.12 0.46
C GLN A 115 -7.17 -1.27 -1.07
N PRO A 116 -7.36 -2.47 -1.65
CA PRO A 116 -7.35 -2.64 -3.11
C PRO A 116 -8.51 -1.94 -3.81
N VAL A 117 -9.68 -1.83 -3.17
CA VAL A 117 -10.83 -1.10 -3.74
C VAL A 117 -10.56 0.39 -3.79
N MET A 118 -10.01 0.96 -2.71
CA MET A 118 -9.65 2.39 -2.64
C MET A 118 -8.52 2.70 -3.61
N THR A 119 -7.46 1.89 -3.68
CA THR A 119 -6.38 2.07 -4.66
C THR A 119 -6.89 2.04 -6.09
N PHE A 120 -7.80 1.12 -6.42
CA PHE A 120 -8.43 1.07 -7.75
C PHE A 120 -9.29 2.32 -8.02
N ALA A 121 -10.09 2.74 -7.05
CA ALA A 121 -10.94 3.93 -7.16
C ALA A 121 -10.11 5.21 -7.34
N GLU A 122 -9.03 5.37 -6.59
CA GLU A 122 -8.09 6.49 -6.70
C GLU A 122 -7.39 6.51 -8.07
N GLY A 123 -6.97 5.35 -8.56
CA GLY A 123 -6.38 5.23 -9.90
C GLY A 123 -7.33 5.71 -11.01
N TRP A 124 -8.61 5.36 -10.91
CA TRP A 124 -9.61 5.81 -11.87
C TRP A 124 -10.01 7.28 -11.69
N ALA A 125 -10.35 7.70 -10.47
CA ALA A 125 -10.94 9.01 -10.20
C ALA A 125 -9.90 10.15 -10.11
N VAL A 126 -8.73 9.89 -9.55
CA VAL A 126 -7.68 10.90 -9.31
C VAL A 126 -6.65 10.89 -10.44
N LEU A 127 -6.20 9.70 -10.85
CA LEU A 127 -5.16 9.56 -11.88
C LEU A 127 -5.72 9.45 -13.31
N GLY A 128 -7.05 9.35 -13.47
CA GLY A 128 -7.70 9.27 -14.78
C GLY A 128 -7.34 8.00 -15.56
N GLN A 129 -6.96 6.92 -14.88
CA GLN A 129 -6.51 5.69 -15.55
C GLN A 129 -7.67 4.98 -16.27
N ALA A 130 -7.37 4.46 -17.47
CA ALA A 130 -8.28 3.57 -18.19
C ALA A 130 -8.47 2.27 -17.41
N VAL A 131 -9.72 1.95 -17.07
CA VAL A 131 -10.08 0.67 -16.45
C VAL A 131 -10.35 -0.36 -17.54
N THR A 132 -9.59 -1.45 -17.52
CA THR A 132 -9.80 -2.59 -18.43
C THR A 132 -10.63 -3.69 -17.77
N PRO A 133 -11.39 -4.49 -18.55
CA PRO A 133 -12.11 -5.65 -18.02
C PRO A 133 -11.21 -6.66 -17.30
N ALA A 134 -9.97 -6.83 -17.76
CA ALA A 134 -8.98 -7.71 -17.14
C ALA A 134 -8.55 -7.22 -15.74
N GLN A 135 -8.38 -5.91 -15.56
CA GLN A 135 -8.09 -5.33 -14.24
C GLN A 135 -9.26 -5.51 -13.28
N VAL A 136 -10.50 -5.30 -13.75
CA VAL A 136 -11.70 -5.53 -12.93
C VAL A 136 -11.78 -7.00 -12.50
N LEU A 137 -11.54 -7.94 -13.42
CA LEU A 137 -11.51 -9.36 -13.10
C LEU A 137 -10.42 -9.67 -12.06
N GLY A 138 -9.22 -9.09 -12.20
CA GLY A 138 -8.14 -9.23 -11.22
C GLY A 138 -8.53 -8.74 -9.82
N VAL A 139 -9.18 -7.58 -9.72
CA VAL A 139 -9.72 -7.06 -8.45
C VAL A 139 -10.74 -8.03 -7.86
N VAL A 140 -11.72 -8.48 -8.65
CA VAL A 140 -12.75 -9.43 -8.18
C VAL A 140 -12.13 -10.73 -7.66
N LEU A 141 -11.15 -11.29 -8.40
CA LEU A 141 -10.44 -12.50 -7.99
C LEU A 141 -9.64 -12.29 -6.69
N ALA A 142 -8.97 -11.14 -6.53
CA ALA A 142 -8.25 -10.81 -5.31
C ALA A 142 -9.20 -10.70 -4.11
N LEU A 143 -10.33 -9.99 -4.25
CA LEU A 143 -11.34 -9.86 -3.18
C LEU A 143 -11.93 -11.23 -2.81
N ALA A 144 -12.22 -12.08 -3.79
CA ALA A 144 -12.71 -13.44 -3.55
C ALA A 144 -11.68 -14.32 -2.82
N GLY A 145 -10.41 -14.25 -3.21
CA GLY A 145 -9.31 -14.95 -2.55
C GLY A 145 -9.14 -14.52 -1.09
N ILE A 146 -9.17 -13.21 -0.82
CA ILE A 146 -9.13 -12.67 0.55
C ILE A 146 -10.32 -13.18 1.36
N ARG A 147 -11.53 -13.19 0.78
CA ARG A 147 -12.73 -13.69 1.47
C ARG A 147 -12.60 -15.18 1.81
N LEU A 148 -12.06 -15.98 0.91
CA LEU A 148 -11.83 -17.41 1.12
C LEU A 148 -10.75 -17.66 2.18
N ALA A 149 -9.65 -16.91 2.15
CA ALA A 149 -8.59 -17.04 3.17
C ALA A 149 -9.05 -16.62 4.57
N ASN A 150 -10.10 -15.78 4.66
CA ASN A 150 -10.69 -15.31 5.92
C ASN A 150 -11.97 -16.07 6.32
N THR A 151 -12.36 -17.15 5.63
CA THR A 151 -13.41 -18.01 6.20
C THR A 151 -12.87 -18.64 7.48
N PRO A 152 -13.64 -18.65 8.58
CA PRO A 152 -13.19 -19.32 9.80
C PRO A 152 -12.91 -20.77 9.43
N GLU A 153 -11.65 -21.21 9.53
CA GLU A 153 -11.35 -22.62 9.61
C GLU A 153 -12.21 -23.14 10.75
N ALA A 154 -13.17 -24.02 10.43
CA ALA A 154 -13.83 -24.83 11.43
C ALA A 154 -12.69 -25.58 12.13
N ARG A 155 -12.29 -25.07 13.30
CA ARG A 155 -11.31 -25.71 14.19
C ARG A 155 -11.85 -27.10 14.49
N GLY A 156 -11.31 -28.10 13.78
CA GLY A 156 -11.41 -29.51 14.15
C GLY A 156 -10.43 -29.83 15.26
#